data_AF-A0A7V3FLE3-F1
#
_entry.id   AF-A0A7V3FLE3-F1
#
_cell.length_a   1.000
_cell.length_b   1.000
_cell.length_c   1.000
_cell.angle_alpha   90.00
_cell.angle_beta   90.00
_cell.angle_gamma   90.00
#
_symmetry.space_group_name_H-M   'P 1'
#
loop_
_entity.id
_entity.type
_entity.pdbx_description
1 polymer ?
#
loop_
_entity_poly.entity_id
_entity_poly.type
_entity_poly.pdbx_seq_one_letter_code
_entity_poly.pdbx_strand_id
1 'polypeptide(L)' 'MATQNISTTIEKNLLFKLDQIAKETERNRSWLINKALESYLEELEDLKAAQLRLEEERLSPTALRKALSRKSK' A
#
# COMPACT_ATOMS: atom_id res chain seq x y z
N MET A 1 16.82 -16.25 -5.96
CA MET A 1 16.55 -15.02 -5.20
C MET A 1 17.16 -15.17 -3.82
N ALA A 2 17.77 -14.13 -3.26
CA ALA A 2 18.35 -14.19 -1.93
C ALA A 2 17.23 -14.06 -0.88
N THR A 3 17.15 -14.99 0.06
CA THR A 3 16.23 -14.93 1.20
C THR A 3 16.93 -14.27 2.39
N GLN A 4 16.19 -13.43 3.12
CA GLN A 4 16.66 -12.78 4.34
C GLN A 4 15.66 -13.08 5.47
N ASN A 5 16.18 -13.30 6.67
CA ASN A 5 15.34 -13.60 7.83
C ASN A 5 14.93 -12.29 8.53
N ILE A 6 13.65 -12.19 8.86
CA ILE A 6 13.10 -11.09 9.65
C ILE A 6 12.59 -11.69 10.96
N SER A 7 13.00 -11.10 12.09
CA SER A 7 12.50 -11.43 13.42
C SER A 7 11.79 -10.22 14.00
N THR A 8 10.57 -10.40 14.46
CA THR A 8 9.78 -9.33 15.08
C THR A 8 8.83 -9.92 16.13
N THR A 9 8.44 -9.08 17.08
CA THR A 9 7.44 -9.44 18.10
C THR A 9 6.06 -9.00 17.62
N ILE A 10 5.08 -9.89 17.72
CA ILE A 10 3.69 -9.60 17.36
C ILE A 10 2.76 -9.93 18.52
N GLU A 11 1.61 -9.25 18.58
CA GLU A 11 0.61 -9.54 19.61
C GLU A 11 0.05 -10.97 19.48
N LYS A 12 -0.25 -11.57 20.64
CA LYS A 12 -0.79 -12.94 20.71
C LYS A 12 -2.09 -13.11 19.92
N ASN A 13 -2.96 -12.10 19.96
CA ASN A 13 -4.23 -12.12 19.22
C ASN A 13 -4.01 -12.11 17.70
N LEU A 14 -2.99 -11.38 17.23
CA LEU A 14 -2.64 -11.33 15.82
C LEU A 14 -2.05 -12.67 15.35
N LEU A 15 -1.16 -13.26 16.16
CA LEU A 15 -0.62 -14.60 15.90
C LEU A 15 -1.74 -15.64 15.81
N PHE A 16 -2.72 -15.59 16.72
CA PHE A 16 -3.86 -16.50 16.69
C PHE A 16 -4.67 -16.38 15.40
N LYS A 17 -4.95 -15.16 14.94
CA LYS A 17 -5.65 -14.94 13.66
C LYS A 17 -4.83 -15.47 12.48
N LEU A 18 -3.53 -15.22 12.47
CA LEU A 18 -2.64 -15.73 11.43
C LEU A 18 -2.64 -17.27 11.39
N ASP A 19 -2.65 -17.92 12.56
CA ASP A 19 -2.72 -19.38 12.66
C ASP A 19 -4.07 -19.93 12.15
N GLN A 20 -5.19 -19.23 12.35
CA GLN A 20 -6.48 -19.64 11.76
C GLN A 20 -6.45 -19.54 10.23
N ILE A 21 -5.99 -18.41 9.70
CA ILE A 21 -5.90 -18.20 8.24
C ILE A 21 -4.94 -19.22 7.62
N ALA A 22 -3.81 -19.52 8.26
CA ALA A 22 -2.87 -20.54 7.82
C ALA A 22 -3.51 -21.93 7.70
N LYS A 23 -4.38 -22.29 8.65
CA LYS A 23 -5.14 -23.55 8.60
C LYS A 23 -6.18 -23.55 7.49
N GLU A 24 -6.96 -22.49 7.38
CA GLU A 24 -8.04 -22.37 6.38
C GLU A 24 -7.50 -22.35 4.95
N THR A 25 -6.35 -21.72 4.74
CA THR A 25 -5.74 -21.58 3.41
C THR A 25 -4.75 -22.70 3.06
N GLU A 26 -4.46 -23.59 4.01
CA GLU A 26 -3.39 -24.61 3.92
C GLU A 26 -2.02 -24.01 3.54
N ARG A 27 -1.77 -22.76 3.95
CA ARG A 27 -0.51 -22.06 3.70
C ARG A 27 0.28 -21.86 4.97
N ASN A 28 1.61 -21.87 4.85
CA ASN A 28 2.46 -21.56 6.00
C ASN A 28 2.39 -20.06 6.34
N ARG A 29 2.67 -19.76 7.61
CA ARG A 29 2.66 -18.39 8.15
C ARG A 29 3.59 -17.46 7.38
N SER A 30 4.80 -17.92 7.06
CA SER A 30 5.79 -17.12 6.35
C SER A 30 5.31 -16.69 4.96
N TRP A 31 4.64 -17.57 4.23
CA TRP A 31 4.07 -17.27 2.91
C TRP A 31 2.96 -16.24 3.03
N LEU A 32 2.07 -16.39 4.01
CA LEU A 32 1.00 -15.41 4.26
C LEU A 32 1.56 -14.04 4.65
N ILE A 33 2.57 -14.00 5.52
CA ILE A 33 3.24 -12.75 5.91
C ILE A 33 3.89 -12.10 4.69
N ASN A 34 4.65 -12.86 3.90
CA ASN A 34 5.29 -12.34 2.70
C ASN A 34 4.26 -11.79 1.71
N LYS A 35 3.16 -12.52 1.48
CA LYS A 35 2.11 -12.07 0.56
C LYS A 35 1.35 -10.85 1.07
N ALA A 36 1.08 -10.78 2.37
CA ALA A 36 0.47 -9.60 2.96
C ALA A 36 1.37 -8.37 2.83
N LEU A 37 2.69 -8.54 3.03
CA LEU A 37 3.67 -7.46 2.84
C LEU A 37 3.79 -7.04 1.38
N GLU A 38 3.85 -7.99 0.43
CA GLU A 38 3.87 -7.70 -1.00
C GLU A 38 2.63 -6.89 -1.41
N SER A 39 1.43 -7.35 -1.06
CA SER A 39 0.16 -6.65 -1.36
C SER A 39 0.12 -5.27 -0.74
N TYR A 40 0.51 -5.15 0.54
CA TYR A 40 0.51 -3.86 1.24
C TYR A 40 1.46 -2.85 0.60
N LEU A 41 2.65 -3.28 0.17
CA LEU A 41 3.62 -2.41 -0.49
C LEU A 41 3.15 -2.00 -1.89
N GLU A 42 2.56 -2.93 -2.65
CA GLU A 42 1.98 -2.64 -3.97
C GLU A 42 0.85 -1.61 -3.87
N GLU A 43 -0.07 -1.77 -2.91
CA GLU A 43 -1.15 -0.80 -2.66
C GLU A 43 -0.61 0.60 -2.28
N LEU A 44 0.47 0.66 -1.49
CA LEU A 44 1.12 1.92 -1.14
C LEU A 44 1.78 2.59 -2.35
N GLU A 45 2.36 1.82 -3.26
CA GLU A 45 2.96 2.34 -4.50
C GLU A 45 1.88 2.91 -5.42
N ASP A 46 0.77 2.21 -5.58
CA ASP A 46 -0.38 2.69 -6.36
C ASP A 46 -0.96 3.98 -5.80
N LEU A 47 -1.10 4.06 -4.47
CA LEU A 47 -1.57 5.27 -3.79
C LEU A 47 -0.61 6.44 -4.01
N LYS A 48 0.70 6.22 -3.89
CA LYS A 48 1.71 7.26 -4.15
C LYS A 48 1.67 7.71 -5.61
N ALA A 49 1.54 6.80 -6.56
CA ALA A 49 1.43 7.13 -7.97
C ALA A 49 0.17 7.96 -8.26
N ALA A 50 -0.96 7.62 -7.63
CA ALA A 50 -2.20 8.39 -7.74
C ALA A 50 -2.06 9.81 -7.17
N GLN A 51 -1.40 9.95 -6.01
CA GLN A 51 -1.12 11.25 -5.40
C GLN A 51 -0.20 12.11 -6.28
N LEU A 52 0.87 11.50 -6.82
CA LEU A 52 1.79 12.19 -7.72
C LEU A 52 1.06 12.72 -8.97
N ARG A 53 0.25 11.87 -9.63
CA ARG A 53 -0.57 12.28 -10.78
C ARG A 53 -1.50 13.45 -10.43
N LEU A 54 -2.11 13.42 -9.25
CA LEU A 54 -2.98 14.51 -8.79
C LEU A 54 -2.21 15.82 -8.55
N GLU A 55 -1.02 15.75 -7.96
CA GLU A 55 -0.16 16.91 -7.76
C GLU A 55 0.30 17.50 -9.10
N GLU A 56 0.73 16.66 -10.04
CA GLU A 56 1.10 17.07 -11.41
C GLU A 56 -0.06 17.74 -12.14
N GLU A 57 -1.26 17.17 -12.06
CA GLU A 57 -2.47 17.77 -12.66
C GLU A 57 -2.77 19.14 -12.06
N ARG A 58 -2.70 19.25 -10.72
CA ARG A 58 -2.94 20.49 -9.98
C ARG A 58 -1.91 21.57 -10.30
N LEU A 59 -0.65 21.18 -10.51
CA LEU A 59 0.46 22.07 -10.84
C LEU A 59 0.54 22.37 -12.35
N SER A 60 -0.26 21.72 -13.19
CA SER A 60 -0.22 21.94 -14.62
C SER A 60 -0.56 23.41 -14.99
N PRO A 61 0.18 24.05 -15.90
CA PRO A 61 -0.08 25.44 -16.30
C PRO A 61 -1.50 25.67 -16.83
N THR A 62 -2.10 24.63 -17.42
CA THR A 62 -3.49 24.57 -17.88
C THR A 62 -4.48 24.54 -16.72
N ALA A 63 -4.26 23.72 -15.68
CA ALA A 63 -5.09 23.75 -14.48
C ALA A 63 -4.97 25.08 -13.73
N LEU A 64 -3.76 25.65 -13.65
CA LEU A 64 -3.51 26.95 -13.03
C LEU A 64 -4.23 28.09 -13.77
N ARG A 65 -4.15 28.12 -15.11
CA ARG A 65 -4.90 29.07 -15.94
C ARG A 65 -6.41 28.94 -15.77
N LYS A 66 -6.94 27.70 -15.72
CA LYS A 66 -8.36 27.43 -15.50
C LYS A 66 -8.84 27.88 -14.12
N ALA A 67 -8.02 27.70 -13.07
CA ALA A 67 -8.34 28.16 -11.73
C ALA A 67 -8.35 29.69 -11.61
N LEU A 68 -7.38 30.38 -12.23
CA LEU A 68 -7.31 31.84 -12.27
C LEU A 68 -8.45 32.45 -13.09
N SER A 69 -8.86 31.81 -14.20
CA SER A 69 -10.01 32.23 -15.02
C SER A 69 -11.35 32.18 -14.26
N ARG A 70 -11.52 31.26 -13.32
CA ARG A 70 -12.77 31.12 -12.54
C ARG A 70 -12.90 32.13 -11.39
N LYS A 71 -11.81 32.74 -10.95
CA LYS A 71 -11.80 33.67 -9.80
C LYS A 71 -12.12 35.13 -10.15
N SER A 72 -12.36 35.43 -11.42
CA SER A 72 -12.60 36.79 -11.95
C SER A 72 -14.08 37.10 -12.23
N LYS A 73 -15.01 36.33 -11.65
CA LYS A 73 -16.47 36.58 -11.71
C LYS A 73 -17.04 36.78 -10.32
#